data_AF-A0A382REI2-F1
#
_entry.id   AF-A0A382REI2-F1
#
_cell.length_a   1.000
_cell.length_b   1.000
_cell.length_c   1.000
_cell.angle_alpha   90.00
_cell.angle_beta   90.00
_cell.angle_gamma   90.00
#
_symmetry.space_group_name_H-M   'P 1'
#
loop_
_entity.id
_entity.type
_entity.pdbx_description
1 polymer ?
#
loop_
_entity_poly.entity_id
_entity_poly.type
_entity_poly.pdbx_seq_one_letter_code
_entity_poly.pdbx_strand_id
1 'polypeptide(L)'
;MNVSLYQAAAAMDASSRWQEAVSENLAEVSRPGFKKHEISFLSMIAGKMERPVESIVTTTNAAGDKVESSVLGEKPFQLPKPKLVTNFEQGPIEQTQIKTNIALVGGGFLQVQDQQGNTFYTRDGELKLLPAGQLVTKEGYTTGLQLNDLNQMESLVISKNGTASQAGAA
;
A
#
# COMPACT_ATOMS: atom_id res chain seq x y z
N MET A 1 -6.20 20.77 -30.34
CA MET A 1 -5.95 19.43 -29.77
C MET A 1 -7.22 18.95 -29.07
N ASN A 2 -7.66 17.71 -29.31
CA ASN A 2 -8.91 17.17 -28.74
C ASN A 2 -8.69 16.73 -27.28
N VAL A 3 -8.91 17.66 -26.35
CA VAL A 3 -8.80 17.43 -24.89
C VAL A 3 -9.73 16.32 -24.38
N SER A 4 -10.87 16.10 -25.04
CA SER A 4 -11.83 15.03 -24.72
C SER A 4 -11.26 13.63 -24.91
N LEU A 5 -10.43 13.42 -25.95
CA LEU A 5 -9.83 12.11 -26.22
C LEU A 5 -8.79 11.74 -25.15
N TYR A 6 -7.97 12.72 -24.72
CA TYR A 6 -7.00 12.51 -23.64
C TYR A 6 -7.68 12.26 -22.29
N GLN A 7 -8.81 12.94 -22.02
CA GLN A 7 -9.61 12.68 -20.83
C GLN A 7 -10.25 11.28 -20.86
N ALA A 8 -10.80 10.85 -22.00
CA ALA A 8 -11.35 9.52 -22.18
C ALA A 8 -10.27 8.42 -21.99
N ALA A 9 -9.08 8.62 -22.58
CA ALA A 9 -7.96 7.70 -22.41
C ALA A 9 -7.50 7.61 -20.94
N ALA A 10 -7.40 8.74 -20.23
CA ALA A 10 -7.07 8.75 -18.80
C ALA A 10 -8.12 8.03 -17.94
N ALA A 11 -9.41 8.18 -18.26
CA ALA A 11 -10.50 7.48 -17.59
C ALA A 11 -10.47 5.95 -17.83
N MET A 12 -10.12 5.53 -19.05
CA MET A 12 -9.93 4.10 -19.36
C MET A 12 -8.75 3.50 -18.59
N ASP A 13 -7.60 4.16 -18.54
CA ASP A 13 -6.44 3.70 -17.75
C ASP A 13 -6.79 3.59 -16.25
N ALA A 14 -7.47 4.61 -15.71
CA ALA A 14 -7.97 4.57 -14.34
C ALA A 14 -8.90 3.38 -14.07
N SER A 15 -9.82 3.10 -15.01
CA SER A 15 -10.78 2.00 -14.88
C SER A 15 -10.10 0.63 -14.95
N SER A 16 -9.13 0.47 -15.85
CA SER A 16 -8.32 -0.74 -15.97
C SER A 16 -7.57 -1.05 -14.68
N ARG A 17 -6.89 -0.05 -14.11
CA ARG A 17 -6.17 -0.21 -12.83
C ARG A 17 -7.12 -0.53 -11.67
N TRP A 18 -8.33 0.02 -11.67
CA TRP A 18 -9.33 -0.30 -10.66
C TRP A 18 -9.80 -1.75 -10.74
N GLN A 19 -10.04 -2.26 -11.95
CA GLN A 19 -10.35 -3.67 -12.12
C GLN A 19 -9.19 -4.58 -11.70
N GLU A 20 -7.95 -4.19 -12.00
CA GLU A 20 -6.75 -4.92 -11.57
C GLU A 20 -6.65 -4.96 -10.03
N ALA A 21 -6.78 -3.82 -9.35
CA ALA A 21 -6.74 -3.74 -7.90
C ALA A 21 -7.85 -4.55 -7.22
N VAL A 22 -9.08 -4.52 -7.76
CA VAL A 22 -10.20 -5.31 -7.24
C VAL A 22 -9.96 -6.80 -7.46
N SER A 23 -9.42 -7.19 -8.62
CA SER A 23 -9.11 -8.59 -8.94
C SER A 23 -8.01 -9.14 -8.04
N GLU A 24 -6.96 -8.36 -7.80
CA GLU A 24 -5.88 -8.72 -6.89
C GLU A 24 -6.39 -8.85 -5.46
N ASN A 25 -7.14 -7.87 -4.96
CA ASN A 25 -7.72 -7.92 -3.61
C ASN A 25 -8.65 -9.13 -3.43
N LEU A 26 -9.42 -9.49 -4.47
CA LEU A 26 -10.33 -10.63 -4.42
C LEU A 26 -9.56 -11.96 -4.44
N ALA A 27 -8.50 -12.06 -5.24
CA ALA A 27 -7.65 -13.25 -5.29
C ALA A 27 -6.92 -13.48 -3.95
N GLU A 28 -6.58 -12.39 -3.26
CA GLU A 28 -5.80 -12.42 -2.02
C GLU A 28 -6.62 -12.31 -0.74
N VAL A 29 -7.95 -12.31 -0.84
CA VAL A 29 -8.85 -12.16 0.31
C VAL A 29 -8.66 -13.24 1.38
N SER A 30 -8.21 -14.43 0.98
CA SER A 30 -7.97 -15.56 1.86
C SER A 30 -6.52 -15.67 2.36
N ARG A 31 -5.58 -14.86 1.83
CA ARG A 31 -4.19 -14.89 2.26
C ARG A 31 -4.06 -14.18 3.62
N PRO A 32 -3.64 -14.89 4.68
CA PRO A 32 -3.43 -14.26 5.98
C PRO A 32 -2.39 -13.14 5.89
N GLY A 33 -2.66 -12.02 6.56
CA GLY A 33 -1.72 -10.88 6.60
C GLY A 33 -1.68 -10.01 5.33
N PHE A 34 -2.48 -10.31 4.30
CA PHE A 34 -2.59 -9.46 3.11
C PHE A 34 -3.11 -8.06 3.43
N LYS A 35 -2.62 -7.05 2.71
CA LYS A 35 -3.02 -5.65 2.83
C LYS A 35 -3.67 -5.17 1.54
N LYS A 36 -4.94 -4.76 1.62
CA LYS A 36 -5.71 -4.36 0.45
C LYS A 36 -5.06 -3.17 -0.27
N HIS A 37 -5.08 -3.23 -1.59
CA HIS A 37 -4.71 -2.11 -2.45
C HIS A 37 -5.93 -1.23 -2.71
N GLU A 38 -5.76 0.07 -2.54
CA GLU A 38 -6.76 1.10 -2.79
C GLU A 38 -6.23 2.07 -3.85
N ILE A 39 -7.12 2.58 -4.71
CA ILE A 39 -6.76 3.57 -5.71
C ILE A 39 -7.08 4.96 -5.18
N SER A 40 -6.04 5.77 -5.08
CA SER A 40 -6.17 7.20 -4.81
C SER A 40 -5.93 7.98 -6.09
N PHE A 41 -6.79 8.94 -6.39
CA PHE A 41 -6.60 9.85 -7.53
C PHE A 41 -5.84 11.09 -7.07
N LEU A 42 -4.64 11.31 -7.61
CA LEU A 42 -3.95 12.58 -7.45
C LEU A 42 -4.13 13.39 -8.72
N SER A 43 -4.46 14.66 -8.58
CA SER A 43 -4.47 15.60 -9.69
C SER A 43 -3.03 15.98 -10.04
N MET A 44 -2.60 15.75 -11.28
CA MET A 44 -1.31 16.21 -11.77
C MET A 44 -1.50 17.34 -12.78
N ILE A 45 -0.76 18.44 -12.60
CA ILE A 45 -0.74 19.55 -13.55
C ILE A 45 -0.04 19.07 -14.83
N ALA A 46 -0.79 18.99 -15.92
CA ALA A 46 -0.37 18.44 -17.20
C ALA A 46 -0.23 19.53 -18.27
N GLY A 47 0.31 20.68 -17.85
CA GLY A 47 0.59 21.83 -18.71
C GLY A 47 -0.31 23.04 -18.42
N LYS A 48 0.14 24.19 -18.92
CA LYS A 48 -0.60 25.43 -18.93
C LYS A 48 -1.32 25.53 -20.28
N MET A 49 -2.64 25.71 -20.29
CA MET A 49 -3.35 26.08 -21.52
C MET A 49 -3.73 27.56 -21.42
N GLU A 50 -3.29 28.34 -22.39
CA GLU A 50 -3.73 29.72 -22.58
C GLU A 50 -5.21 29.72 -23.00
N ARG A 51 -6.08 30.39 -22.24
CA ARG A 51 -7.46 30.68 -22.67
C ARG A 51 -7.49 31.99 -23.46
N PRO A 52 -8.49 32.19 -24.35
CA PRO A 52 -8.73 33.52 -24.90
C PRO A 52 -9.05 34.51 -23.77
N VAL A 53 -8.38 35.65 -23.83
CA VAL A 53 -8.44 36.89 -23.02
C VAL A 53 -9.57 36.91 -21.97
N GLU A 54 -9.21 36.86 -20.67
CA GLU A 54 -10.19 36.93 -19.58
C GLU A 54 -10.51 38.38 -19.20
N SER A 55 -9.66 39.35 -19.58
CA SER A 55 -9.97 40.78 -19.54
C SER A 55 -9.08 41.58 -20.49
N ILE A 56 -9.66 42.55 -21.21
CA ILE A 56 -8.93 43.61 -21.90
C ILE A 56 -8.73 44.72 -20.87
N VAL A 57 -7.48 44.97 -20.46
CA VAL A 57 -7.15 46.09 -19.59
C VAL A 57 -6.69 47.24 -20.48
N THR A 58 -7.49 48.28 -20.59
CA THR A 58 -7.09 49.53 -21.26
C THR A 58 -6.20 50.32 -20.31
N THR A 59 -4.90 50.42 -20.62
CA THR A 59 -3.96 51.29 -19.91
C THR A 59 -3.66 52.51 -20.77
N THR A 60 -3.58 53.69 -20.15
CA THR A 60 -3.21 54.92 -20.86
C THR A 60 -1.72 55.14 -20.66
N ASN A 61 -0.95 55.17 -21.75
CA ASN A 61 0.46 55.53 -21.67
C ASN A 61 0.62 57.02 -21.33
N ALA A 62 1.80 57.43 -20.86
CA ALA A 62 2.10 58.83 -20.49
C ALA A 62 1.91 59.86 -21.64
N ALA A 63 1.72 59.39 -22.88
CA ALA A 63 1.42 60.20 -24.07
C ALA A 63 -0.08 60.34 -24.39
N GLY A 64 -0.98 59.78 -23.56
CA GLY A 64 -2.43 59.89 -23.73
C GLY A 64 -3.10 58.83 -24.63
N ASP A 65 -2.32 57.96 -25.27
CA ASP A 65 -2.85 56.86 -26.08
C ASP A 65 -3.37 55.70 -25.22
N LYS A 66 -4.57 55.21 -25.57
CA LYS A 66 -5.19 54.04 -24.96
C LYS A 66 -4.59 52.78 -25.58
N VAL A 67 -3.86 52.00 -24.78
CA VAL A 67 -3.30 50.71 -25.17
C VAL A 67 -4.10 49.59 -24.51
N GLU A 68 -4.74 48.77 -25.34
CA GLU A 68 -5.45 47.57 -24.90
C GLU A 68 -4.44 46.44 -24.69
N SER A 69 -4.23 46.05 -23.43
CA SER A 69 -3.40 44.89 -23.09
C SER A 69 -4.31 43.72 -22.70
N SER A 70 -4.20 42.64 -23.45
CA SER A 70 -4.94 41.40 -23.21
C SER A 70 -4.23 40.60 -22.11
N VAL A 71 -4.86 40.46 -20.94
CA VAL A 71 -4.36 39.55 -19.89
C VAL A 71 -4.90 38.16 -20.16
N LEU A 72 -4.00 37.25 -20.54
CA LEU A 72 -4.30 35.84 -20.82
C LEU A 72 -4.35 35.07 -19.49
N GLY A 73 -5.53 34.56 -19.12
CA GLY A 73 -5.72 33.77 -17.90
C GLY A 73 -5.08 32.38 -18.04
N GLU A 74 -4.04 32.08 -17.26
CA GLU A 74 -3.41 30.76 -17.20
C GLU A 74 -4.19 29.84 -16.24
N LYS A 75 -5.03 28.93 -16.74
CA LYS A 75 -5.57 27.84 -15.92
C LYS A 75 -4.75 26.56 -16.15
N PRO A 76 -4.10 25.99 -15.12
CA PRO A 76 -3.36 24.74 -15.28
C PRO A 76 -4.34 23.60 -15.58
N PHE A 77 -4.05 22.85 -16.64
CA PHE A 77 -4.80 21.64 -16.96
C PHE A 77 -4.42 20.55 -15.96
N GLN A 78 -5.42 19.95 -15.32
CA GLN A 78 -5.25 18.94 -14.29
C GLN A 78 -5.73 17.60 -14.82
N LEU A 79 -4.83 16.61 -14.91
CA LEU A 79 -5.16 15.23 -15.26
C LEU A 79 -5.17 14.38 -13.99
N PRO A 80 -6.25 13.62 -13.72
CA PRO A 80 -6.23 12.64 -12.65
C PRO A 80 -5.23 11.54 -12.99
N LYS A 81 -4.30 11.26 -12.06
CA LYS A 81 -3.39 10.13 -12.11
C LYS A 81 -3.76 9.14 -11.00
N PRO A 82 -4.16 7.91 -11.35
CA PRO A 82 -4.42 6.86 -10.36
C PRO A 82 -3.10 6.40 -9.73
N LYS A 83 -3.03 6.38 -8.39
CA LYS A 83 -1.93 5.81 -7.62
C LYS A 83 -2.47 4.66 -6.76
N LEU A 84 -1.78 3.53 -6.80
CA LEU A 84 -2.04 2.40 -5.92
C LEU A 84 -1.45 2.68 -4.53
N VAL A 85 -2.25 2.54 -3.49
CA VAL A 85 -1.86 2.74 -2.10
C VAL A 85 -2.23 1.49 -1.31
N THR A 86 -1.31 0.99 -0.48
CA THR A 86 -1.58 -0.13 0.41
C THR A 86 -2.26 0.38 1.67
N ASN A 87 -3.43 -0.18 2.01
CA ASN A 87 -4.12 0.14 3.25
C ASN A 87 -3.61 -0.78 4.38
N PHE A 88 -3.08 -0.18 5.44
CA PHE A 88 -2.48 -0.89 6.58
C PHE A 88 -3.44 -1.17 7.74
N GLU A 89 -4.73 -0.87 7.60
CA GLU A 89 -5.74 -1.15 8.61
C GLU A 89 -5.73 -2.63 9.03
N GLN A 90 -6.08 -2.87 10.29
CA GLN A 90 -6.17 -4.21 10.83
C GLN A 90 -7.45 -4.87 10.34
N GLY A 91 -7.32 -6.02 9.67
CA GLY A 91 -8.45 -6.85 9.30
C GLY A 91 -8.98 -7.68 10.47
N PRO A 92 -10.11 -8.38 10.28
CA PRO A 92 -10.63 -9.32 11.26
C PRO A 92 -9.59 -10.42 11.55
N ILE A 93 -9.57 -10.90 12.79
CA ILE A 93 -8.69 -11.99 13.22
C ILE A 93 -9.59 -13.19 13.52
N GLU A 94 -9.29 -14.32 12.88
CA GLU A 94 -9.96 -15.59 13.11
C GLU A 94 -9.03 -16.57 13.83
N GLN A 95 -9.58 -17.30 14.80
CA GLN A 95 -8.81 -18.29 15.56
C GLN A 95 -8.78 -19.61 14.79
N THR A 96 -7.60 -20.04 14.36
CA THR A 96 -7.43 -21.28 13.55
C THR A 96 -7.29 -22.56 14.38
N GLN A 97 -7.28 -22.47 15.72
CA GLN A 97 -7.00 -23.58 16.66
C GLN A 97 -5.62 -24.25 16.50
N ILE A 98 -4.77 -23.75 15.59
CA ILE A 98 -3.42 -24.26 15.35
C ILE A 98 -2.45 -23.47 16.25
N LYS A 99 -1.71 -24.19 17.09
CA LYS A 99 -0.82 -23.59 18.11
C LYS A 99 0.38 -22.83 17.54
N THR A 100 0.78 -23.14 16.31
CA THR A 100 1.87 -22.46 15.60
C THR A 100 1.40 -21.25 14.81
N ASN A 101 0.07 -21.06 14.65
CA ASN A 101 -0.46 -19.90 13.95
C ASN A 101 -0.54 -18.72 14.90
N ILE A 102 -0.03 -17.58 14.45
CA ILE A 102 0.09 -16.38 15.28
C ILE A 102 -0.55 -15.21 14.54
N ALA A 103 -1.30 -14.39 15.26
CA ALA A 103 -1.83 -13.14 14.71
C ALA A 103 -1.21 -11.96 15.46
N LEU A 104 -0.68 -11.00 14.71
CA LEU A 104 -0.23 -9.73 15.27
C LEU A 104 -1.42 -8.79 15.45
N VAL A 105 -1.70 -8.40 16.69
CA VAL A 105 -2.71 -7.40 17.03
C VAL A 105 -2.05 -6.01 17.05
N GLY A 106 -2.52 -5.11 16.18
CA GLY A 106 -2.02 -3.74 16.07
C GLY A 106 -0.87 -3.57 15.06
N GLY A 107 -0.06 -2.54 15.27
CA GLY A 107 1.07 -2.22 14.39
C GLY A 107 2.26 -3.16 14.60
N GLY A 108 2.90 -3.59 13.51
CA GLY A 108 4.08 -4.46 13.56
C GLY A 108 4.15 -5.45 12.39
N PHE A 109 5.32 -6.07 12.25
CA PHE A 109 5.61 -7.13 11.30
C PHE A 109 6.48 -8.20 11.97
N LEU A 110 6.35 -9.45 11.54
CA LEU A 110 7.25 -10.53 11.87
C LEU A 110 8.51 -10.39 11.03
N GLN A 111 9.66 -10.40 11.69
CA GLN A 111 10.94 -10.48 11.02
C GLN A 111 11.19 -11.93 10.62
N VAL A 112 11.53 -12.15 9.35
CA VAL A 112 11.91 -13.46 8.82
C VAL A 112 13.21 -13.34 8.04
N GLN A 113 13.96 -14.43 7.93
CA GLN A 113 15.24 -14.48 7.23
C GLN A 113 15.22 -15.58 6.18
N ASP A 114 15.86 -15.33 5.04
CA ASP A 114 16.13 -16.36 4.06
C ASP A 114 17.33 -17.23 4.44
N GLN A 115 17.61 -18.25 3.62
CA GLN A 115 18.76 -19.13 3.80
C GLN A 115 20.11 -18.42 3.56
N GLN A 116 20.09 -17.21 3.00
CA GLN A 116 21.27 -16.39 2.70
C GLN A 116 21.51 -15.33 3.80
N GLY A 117 20.62 -15.22 4.79
CA GLY A 117 20.68 -14.23 5.89
C GLY A 117 20.00 -12.89 5.59
N ASN A 118 19.30 -12.74 4.46
CA ASN A 118 18.56 -11.52 4.15
C ASN A 118 17.31 -11.42 5.03
N THR A 119 17.09 -10.26 5.61
CA THR A 119 15.94 -9.99 6.50
C THR A 119 14.76 -9.44 5.72
N PHE A 120 13.60 -10.07 5.89
CA PHE A 120 12.30 -9.68 5.34
C PHE A 120 11.28 -9.48 6.47
N TYR A 121 10.16 -8.86 6.12
CA TYR A 121 9.07 -8.57 7.04
C TYR A 121 7.76 -9.11 6.49
N THR A 122 7.02 -9.85 7.31
CA THR A 122 5.71 -10.41 6.94
C THR A 122 4.67 -10.17 8.03
N ARG A 123 3.40 -10.14 7.66
CA ARG A 123 2.28 -10.25 8.61
C ARG A 123 1.59 -11.61 8.54
N ASP A 124 2.04 -12.49 7.66
CA ASP A 124 1.60 -13.86 7.65
C ASP A 124 2.16 -14.57 8.88
N GLY A 125 1.26 -15.12 9.69
CA GLY A 125 1.61 -15.88 10.88
C GLY A 125 1.25 -17.35 10.76
N GLU A 126 1.04 -17.87 9.56
CA GLU A 126 1.03 -19.31 9.30
C GLU A 126 2.48 -19.84 9.40
N LEU A 127 2.87 -20.23 10.61
CA LEU A 127 4.19 -20.79 10.88
C LEU A 127 4.12 -22.31 11.00
N LYS A 128 5.15 -22.96 10.47
CA LYS A 128 5.38 -24.40 10.58
C LYS A 128 6.57 -24.66 11.48
N LEU A 129 6.44 -25.65 12.34
CA LEU A 129 7.51 -26.12 13.20
C LEU A 129 8.31 -27.21 12.50
N LEU A 130 9.60 -26.98 12.31
CA LEU A 130 10.52 -27.99 11.79
C LEU A 130 10.97 -28.95 12.92
N PRO A 131 11.41 -30.17 12.58
CA PRO A 131 11.97 -31.12 13.55
C PRO A 131 13.17 -30.58 14.35
N ALA A 132 13.86 -29.56 13.82
CA ALA A 132 14.95 -28.86 14.51
C ALA A 132 14.48 -27.82 15.56
N GLY A 133 13.17 -27.69 15.79
CA GLY A 133 12.59 -26.70 16.70
C GLY A 133 12.48 -25.29 16.10
N GLN A 134 12.77 -25.11 14.82
CA GLN A 134 12.71 -23.80 14.16
C GLN A 134 11.32 -23.52 13.59
N LEU A 135 10.85 -22.28 13.76
CA LEU A 135 9.62 -21.80 13.13
C LEU A 135 9.92 -21.18 11.77
N VAL A 136 9.30 -21.73 10.72
CA VAL A 136 9.43 -21.28 9.34
C VAL A 136 8.09 -20.88 8.74
N THR A 137 8.09 -19.92 7.83
CA THR A 137 6.90 -19.58 7.03
C THR A 137 6.63 -20.67 5.98
N LYS A 138 5.47 -20.57 5.30
CA LYS A 138 5.11 -21.48 4.20
C LYS A 138 6.12 -21.47 3.05
N GLU A 139 6.79 -20.34 2.83
CA GLU A 139 7.82 -20.12 1.82
C GLU A 139 9.21 -20.61 2.26
N GLY A 140 9.36 -21.04 3.50
CA GLY A 140 10.63 -21.54 4.04
C GLY A 140 11.54 -20.48 4.65
N TYR A 141 11.03 -19.28 4.93
CA TYR A 141 11.79 -18.25 5.66
C TYR A 141 11.78 -18.58 7.15
N THR A 142 12.93 -18.47 7.81
CA THR A 142 13.04 -18.71 9.26
C THR A 142 12.70 -17.44 10.03
N THR A 143 11.95 -17.56 11.12
CA THR A 143 11.70 -16.44 12.04
C THR A 143 12.90 -16.16 12.95
N GLY A 144 13.93 -17.02 12.93
CA GLY A 144 15.05 -16.98 13.87
C GLY A 144 14.68 -17.43 15.29
N LEU A 145 13.41 -17.81 15.51
CA LEU A 145 12.93 -18.35 16.78
C LEU A 145 13.15 -19.86 16.82
N GLN A 146 13.76 -20.31 17.90
CA GLN A 146 13.95 -21.72 18.20
C GLN A 146 13.15 -22.10 19.45
N LEU A 147 12.34 -23.14 19.31
CA LEU A 147 11.59 -23.75 20.40
C LEU A 147 12.40 -24.93 20.94
N ASN A 148 12.61 -24.92 22.25
CA ASN A 148 13.44 -25.91 22.93
C ASN A 148 12.69 -27.22 23.22
N ASP A 149 11.35 -27.19 23.27
CA ASP A 149 10.53 -28.37 23.57
C ASP A 149 9.41 -28.57 22.54
N LEU A 150 9.55 -29.59 21.70
CA LEU A 150 8.59 -29.95 20.66
C LEU A 150 7.31 -30.61 21.23
N ASN A 151 7.35 -31.10 22.47
CA ASN A 151 6.29 -31.94 23.05
C ASN A 151 5.37 -31.19 24.04
N GLN A 152 5.75 -30.01 24.54
CA GLN A 152 4.96 -29.22 25.49
C GLN A 152 4.45 -27.90 24.91
N MET A 153 3.95 -27.88 23.68
CA MET A 153 3.30 -26.67 23.15
C MET A 153 1.90 -26.55 23.75
N GLU A 154 1.73 -26.12 25.01
CA GLU A 154 0.40 -25.78 25.54
C GLU A 154 -0.02 -24.37 25.09
N SER A 155 0.88 -23.39 25.18
CA SER A 155 0.68 -22.07 24.59
C SER A 155 2.02 -21.45 24.17
N LEU A 156 2.11 -20.99 22.93
CA LEU A 156 3.23 -20.21 22.41
C LEU A 156 2.92 -18.72 22.58
N VAL A 157 3.65 -18.05 23.48
CA VAL A 157 3.50 -16.62 23.71
C VAL A 157 4.71 -15.91 23.12
N ILE A 158 4.50 -15.16 22.04
CA ILE A 158 5.52 -14.28 21.50
C ILE A 158 5.30 -12.88 22.06
N SER A 159 6.25 -12.41 22.87
CA SER A 159 6.23 -11.04 23.38
C SER A 159 6.59 -10.04 22.28
N LYS A 160 6.16 -8.77 22.45
CA LYS A 160 6.47 -7.66 21.53
C LYS A 160 7.97 -7.47 21.26
N ASN A 161 8.82 -8.00 22.14
CA ASN A 161 10.28 -7.92 22.07
C ASN A 161 10.90 -9.03 21.21
N GLY A 162 10.09 -9.87 20.55
CA GLY A 162 10.56 -10.99 19.72
C GLY A 162 10.95 -12.23 20.53
N THR A 163 10.80 -12.24 21.85
CA THR A 163 11.05 -13.42 22.67
C THR A 163 9.83 -14.34 22.65
N ALA A 164 10.00 -15.54 22.09
CA ALA A 164 9.02 -16.61 22.20
C ALA A 164 9.22 -17.33 23.55
N SER A 165 8.18 -17.35 24.38
CA SER A 165 8.12 -18.14 25.61
C SER A 165 7.04 -19.21 25.44
N GLN A 166 7.42 -20.44 25.71
CA GLN A 166 6.50 -21.57 25.77
C GLN A 166 5.97 -21.66 27.19
N ALA A 167 4.65 -21.53 27.37
CA ALA A 167 4.03 -21.77 28.67
C ALA A 167 4.19 -23.27 28.98
N GLY A 168 5.09 -23.59 29.91
CA GLY A 168 5.46 -24.97 30.26
C GLY A 168 6.80 -25.12 30.98
N ALA A 169 7.71 -24.15 30.90
CA ALA A 169 8.87 -24.11 31.80
C ALA A 169 8.49 -23.35 33.08
N ALA A 170 8.42 -24.08 34.19
CA ALA A 170 8.28 -23.55 35.55
C ALA A 170 9.39 -22.54 35.90
#